data_AF-A0A150WNR5-F1
#
_entry.id   AF-A0A150WNR5-F1
#
_cell.length_a   1.000
_cell.length_b   1.000
_cell.length_c   1.000
_cell.angle_alpha   90.00
_cell.angle_beta   90.00
_cell.angle_gamma   90.00
#
_symmetry.space_group_name_H-M   'P 1'
#
loop_
_entity.id
_entity.type
_entity.pdbx_description
1 polymer ?
#
loop_
_entity_poly.entity_id
_entity_poly.type
_entity_poly.pdbx_seq_one_letter_code
_entity_poly.pdbx_strand_id
1 'polypeptide(L)'
;MIRNQKGFALVMTMALLPALIAGFFLAWAAVGFIQQDLALKHACRDQGITGQKNAGVLLERLLKLNPEAENLKRKQARLKVQIAAALAKGNFPLAASLRSQLFLVDASRLQLDIKQRGLIHESNRALFTAHNRGRAQIQKNLQATSSVFLQLKLKNIRGSAPQLAVRPDYPDIAPTYSTVSNFSTQQALAHEWHYSAAVGTPFSYFLPGEFEFKKACAVSLKKELVKWSPQIIRGNFSWKSVW
;
A
#
# COMPACT_ATOMS: atom_id res chain seq x y z
N MET A 1 18.48 -43.48 60.53
CA MET A 1 19.15 -42.99 59.31
C MET A 1 18.34 -41.84 58.71
N ILE A 2 18.66 -40.59 59.08
CA ILE A 2 18.04 -39.42 58.45
C ILE A 2 18.79 -39.20 57.14
N ARG A 3 18.21 -39.72 56.04
CA ARG A 3 18.75 -39.60 54.69
C ARG A 3 18.84 -38.11 54.36
N ASN A 4 20.00 -37.63 53.94
CA ASN A 4 20.30 -36.21 53.74
C ASN A 4 19.54 -35.64 52.53
N GLN A 5 18.22 -35.45 52.66
CA GLN A 5 17.32 -35.00 51.59
C GLN A 5 17.63 -33.58 51.11
N LYS A 6 18.25 -32.75 51.97
CA LYS A 6 18.68 -31.39 51.63
C LYS A 6 19.79 -31.39 50.57
N GLY A 7 20.72 -32.35 50.63
CA GLY A 7 21.80 -32.49 49.65
C GLY A 7 21.30 -32.96 48.28
N PHE A 8 20.35 -33.91 48.26
CA PHE A 8 19.74 -34.36 47.01
C PHE A 8 18.93 -33.26 46.32
N ALA A 9 18.13 -32.50 47.09
CA ALA A 9 17.38 -31.36 46.57
C ALA A 9 18.30 -30.28 46.00
N LEU A 10 19.42 -29.98 46.67
CA LEU A 10 20.41 -28.99 46.20
C LEU A 10 21.09 -29.41 44.88
N VAL A 11 21.44 -30.70 44.74
CA VAL A 11 22.05 -31.22 43.51
C VAL A 11 21.03 -31.23 42.37
N MET A 12 19.77 -31.62 42.64
CA MET A 12 18.70 -31.55 41.64
C MET A 12 18.40 -30.12 41.19
N THR A 13 18.33 -29.16 42.12
CA THR A 13 18.12 -27.75 41.75
C THR A 13 19.30 -27.19 40.98
N MET A 14 20.56 -27.50 41.34
CA MET A 14 21.73 -27.09 40.56
C MET A 14 21.77 -27.72 39.16
N ALA A 15 21.27 -28.94 38.99
CA ALA A 15 21.18 -29.59 37.68
C ALA A 15 20.04 -29.04 36.81
N LEU A 16 18.91 -28.66 37.42
CA LEU A 16 17.72 -28.14 36.72
C LEU A 16 17.79 -26.63 36.44
N LEU A 17 18.50 -25.85 37.26
CA LEU A 17 18.59 -24.39 37.12
C LEU A 17 19.09 -23.95 35.73
N PRO A 18 20.14 -24.54 35.14
CA PRO A 18 20.58 -24.16 33.79
C PRO A 18 19.51 -24.43 32.72
N ALA A 19 18.77 -25.54 32.84
CA ALA A 19 17.68 -25.88 31.92
C ALA A 19 16.50 -24.89 32.06
N LEU A 20 16.15 -24.49 33.28
CA LEU A 20 15.13 -23.47 33.53
C LEU A 20 15.56 -22.09 33.00
N ILE A 21 16.81 -21.69 33.21
CA ILE A 21 17.36 -20.44 32.69
C ILE A 21 17.35 -20.46 31.16
N ALA A 22 17.81 -21.55 30.53
CA ALA A 22 17.77 -21.70 29.08
C ALA A 22 16.33 -21.64 28.54
N GLY A 23 15.39 -22.32 29.21
CA GLY A 23 13.97 -22.27 28.88
C GLY A 23 13.38 -20.87 28.97
N PHE A 24 13.74 -20.11 30.01
CA PHE A 24 13.35 -18.71 30.17
C PHE A 24 13.89 -17.83 29.04
N PHE A 25 15.17 -17.95 28.69
CA PHE A 25 15.77 -17.20 27.58
C PHE A 25 15.15 -17.55 26.23
N LEU A 26 14.85 -18.82 25.99
CA LEU A 26 14.14 -19.26 24.78
C LEU A 26 12.73 -18.68 24.71
N ALA A 27 11.98 -18.71 25.81
CA ALA A 27 10.65 -18.11 25.87
C ALA A 27 10.71 -16.59 25.64
N TRP A 28 11.67 -15.91 26.27
CA TRP A 28 11.86 -14.47 26.09
C TRP A 28 12.25 -14.11 24.65
N ALA A 29 13.15 -14.87 24.02
CA ALA A 29 13.52 -14.70 22.63
C ALA A 29 12.34 -14.93 21.68
N ALA A 30 11.52 -15.97 21.94
CA ALA A 30 10.32 -16.24 21.15
C ALA A 30 9.30 -15.10 21.26
N VAL A 31 9.03 -14.60 22.46
CA VAL A 31 8.13 -13.45 22.68
C VAL A 31 8.67 -12.20 22.00
N GLY A 32 9.96 -11.90 22.12
CA GLY A 32 10.59 -10.76 21.45
C GLY A 32 10.49 -10.84 19.93
N PHE A 33 10.69 -12.04 19.35
CA PHE A 33 10.52 -12.28 17.92
C PHE A 33 9.07 -12.04 17.47
N ILE A 34 8.08 -12.56 18.22
CA ILE A 34 6.65 -12.37 17.92
C ILE A 34 6.27 -10.89 17.97
N GLN A 35 6.70 -10.18 19.02
CA GLN A 35 6.45 -8.74 19.15
C GLN A 35 7.04 -7.96 17.97
N GLN A 36 8.24 -8.33 17.52
CA GLN A 36 8.88 -7.69 16.38
C GLN A 36 8.15 -7.98 15.06
N ASP A 37 7.79 -9.24 14.79
CA ASP A 37 7.04 -9.60 13.59
C ASP A 37 5.69 -8.86 13.54
N LEU A 38 5.01 -8.75 14.68
CA LEU A 38 3.78 -7.97 14.83
C LEU A 38 4.02 -6.48 14.59
N ALA A 39 5.08 -5.88 15.14
CA ALA A 39 5.40 -4.47 14.94
C ALA A 39 5.66 -4.12 13.47
N LEU A 40 6.39 -4.99 12.75
CA LEU A 40 6.66 -4.81 11.31
C LEU A 40 5.37 -4.95 10.49
N LYS A 41 4.55 -5.97 10.77
CA LYS A 41 3.24 -6.15 10.14
C LYS A 41 2.31 -4.97 10.42
N HIS A 42 2.28 -4.46 11.65
CA HIS A 42 1.50 -3.29 12.02
C HIS A 42 1.95 -2.04 11.28
N ALA A 43 3.26 -1.77 11.20
CA ALA A 43 3.79 -0.63 10.45
C ALA A 43 3.37 -0.67 8.97
N CYS A 44 3.50 -1.83 8.32
CA CYS A 44 3.02 -1.99 6.94
C CYS A 44 1.50 -1.79 6.82
N ARG A 45 0.72 -2.42 7.71
CA ARG A 45 -0.74 -2.35 7.69
C ARG A 45 -1.24 -0.93 7.89
N ASP A 46 -0.72 -0.22 8.89
CA ASP A 46 -1.16 1.12 9.24
C ASP A 46 -0.88 2.13 8.12
N GLN A 47 0.34 2.13 7.59
CA GLN A 47 0.72 3.00 6.49
C GLN A 47 0.00 2.63 5.19
N GLY A 48 -0.17 1.33 4.92
CA GLY A 48 -0.95 0.82 3.79
C GLY A 48 -2.42 1.24 3.84
N ILE A 49 -3.08 1.05 5.00
CA ILE A 49 -4.48 1.47 5.21
C ILE A 49 -4.63 2.97 5.05
N THR A 50 -3.73 3.75 5.65
CA THR A 50 -3.77 5.22 5.57
C THR A 50 -3.58 5.70 4.13
N GLY A 51 -2.59 5.16 3.42
CA GLY A 51 -2.33 5.47 2.01
C GLY A 51 -3.53 5.14 1.12
N GLN A 52 -4.08 3.93 1.26
CA GLN A 52 -5.24 3.49 0.48
C GLN A 52 -6.49 4.29 0.81
N LYS A 53 -6.75 4.61 2.08
CA LYS A 53 -7.90 5.42 2.49
C LYS A 53 -7.87 6.80 1.82
N ASN A 54 -6.71 7.45 1.80
CA ASN A 54 -6.55 8.74 1.14
C ASN A 54 -6.73 8.64 -0.39
N ALA A 55 -6.12 7.61 -1.00
CA ALA A 55 -6.29 7.33 -2.43
C ALA A 55 -7.76 7.02 -2.79
N GLY A 56 -8.49 6.33 -1.92
CA GLY A 56 -9.91 6.00 -2.10
C GLY A 56 -10.80 7.24 -2.13
N VAL A 57 -10.55 8.23 -1.27
CA VAL A 57 -11.29 9.52 -1.30
C VAL A 57 -11.04 10.25 -2.63
N LEU A 58 -9.81 10.26 -3.12
CA LEU A 58 -9.44 10.91 -4.38
C LEU A 58 -10.01 10.16 -5.59
N LEU A 59 -10.02 8.83 -5.55
CA LEU A 59 -10.67 7.98 -6.55
C LEU A 59 -12.17 8.25 -6.63
N GLU A 60 -12.87 8.33 -5.50
CA GLU A 60 -14.30 8.67 -5.48
C GLU A 60 -14.58 10.04 -6.09
N ARG A 61 -13.75 11.04 -5.77
CA ARG A 61 -13.85 12.38 -6.38
C ARG A 61 -13.63 12.33 -7.88
N LEU A 62 -12.64 11.56 -8.35
CA LEU A 62 -12.36 11.39 -9.78
C LEU A 62 -13.56 10.77 -10.52
N LEU A 63 -14.11 9.67 -9.98
CA LEU A 63 -15.24 8.97 -10.61
C LEU A 63 -16.53 9.81 -10.58
N LYS A 64 -16.71 10.68 -9.58
CA LYS A 64 -17.83 11.64 -9.53
C LYS A 64 -17.79 12.70 -10.64
N LEU A 65 -16.64 12.90 -11.31
CA LEU A 65 -16.51 13.80 -12.46
C LEU A 65 -16.95 13.13 -13.78
N ASN A 66 -17.17 11.81 -13.83
CA ASN A 66 -17.55 11.10 -15.05
C ASN A 66 -18.88 11.61 -15.66
N PRO A 67 -19.97 11.86 -14.90
CA PRO A 67 -21.21 12.40 -15.46
C PRO A 67 -21.03 13.79 -16.10
N GLU A 68 -20.17 14.64 -15.52
CA GLU A 68 -19.84 15.95 -16.08
C GLU A 68 -19.08 15.80 -17.41
N ALA A 69 -18.09 14.90 -17.46
CA ALA A 69 -17.36 14.58 -18.68
C ALA A 69 -18.30 14.07 -19.79
N GLU A 70 -19.23 13.16 -19.47
CA GLU A 70 -20.22 12.68 -20.43
C GLU A 70 -21.14 13.80 -20.93
N ASN A 71 -21.62 14.67 -20.05
CA ASN A 71 -22.48 15.79 -20.43
C ASN A 71 -21.76 16.73 -21.39
N LEU A 72 -20.50 17.09 -21.10
CA LEU A 72 -19.70 17.93 -21.98
C LEU A 72 -19.44 17.27 -23.34
N LYS A 73 -19.19 15.95 -23.38
CA LYS A 73 -19.06 15.19 -24.64
C LYS A 73 -20.34 15.23 -25.47
N ARG A 74 -21.50 14.99 -24.85
CA ARG A 74 -22.80 15.05 -25.53
C ARG A 74 -23.09 16.46 -26.06
N LYS A 75 -22.82 17.50 -25.26
CA LYS A 75 -22.95 18.91 -25.69
C LYS A 75 -22.03 19.23 -26.87
N GLN A 76 -20.78 18.80 -26.83
CA GLN A 76 -19.83 19.02 -27.93
C GLN A 76 -20.31 18.34 -29.22
N ALA A 77 -20.74 17.08 -29.15
CA ALA A 77 -21.26 16.34 -30.29
C ALA A 77 -22.50 17.03 -30.89
N ARG A 78 -23.44 17.47 -30.05
CA ARG A 78 -24.64 18.21 -30.47
C ARG A 78 -24.29 19.51 -31.18
N LEU A 79 -23.38 20.32 -30.61
CA LEU A 79 -22.94 21.58 -31.21
C LEU A 79 -22.27 21.35 -32.57
N LYS A 80 -21.42 20.34 -32.70
CA LYS A 80 -20.78 19.97 -33.99
C LYS A 80 -21.83 19.65 -35.07
N VAL A 81 -22.87 18.89 -34.73
CA VAL A 81 -23.97 18.58 -35.66
C VAL A 81 -24.75 19.85 -36.03
N GLN A 82 -25.06 20.71 -35.06
CA GLN A 82 -25.79 21.96 -35.30
C GLN A 82 -24.99 22.94 -36.18
N ILE A 83 -23.66 23.03 -35.98
CA ILE A 83 -22.78 23.83 -36.84
C ILE A 83 -22.81 23.32 -38.27
N ALA A 84 -22.68 22.00 -38.48
CA ALA A 84 -22.75 21.40 -39.82
C ALA A 84 -24.09 21.69 -40.50
N ALA A 85 -25.21 21.57 -39.76
CA ALA A 85 -26.54 21.88 -40.29
C ALA A 85 -26.73 23.36 -40.62
N ALA A 86 -26.21 24.28 -39.80
CA ALA A 86 -26.28 25.72 -40.06
C ALA A 86 -25.47 26.12 -41.31
N LEU A 87 -24.28 25.53 -41.48
CA LEU A 87 -23.45 25.72 -42.66
C LEU A 87 -24.12 25.18 -43.92
N ALA A 88 -24.72 23.99 -43.86
CA ALA A 88 -25.45 23.39 -44.99
C ALA A 88 -26.66 24.24 -45.43
N LYS A 89 -27.28 24.98 -44.50
CA LYS A 89 -28.38 25.92 -44.78
C LYS A 89 -27.92 27.33 -45.16
N GLY A 90 -26.61 27.59 -45.26
CA GLY A 90 -26.06 28.92 -45.56
C GLY A 90 -26.25 29.97 -44.45
N ASN A 91 -26.64 29.56 -43.23
CA ASN A 91 -26.85 30.47 -42.11
C ASN A 91 -25.54 30.69 -41.33
N PHE A 92 -24.66 31.52 -41.90
CA PHE A 92 -23.35 31.82 -41.33
C PHE A 92 -23.38 32.50 -39.95
N PRO A 93 -24.29 33.45 -39.66
CA PRO A 93 -24.37 34.05 -38.33
C PRO A 93 -24.68 33.02 -37.24
N LEU A 94 -25.59 32.08 -37.50
CA LEU A 94 -25.89 30.97 -36.58
C LEU A 94 -24.69 30.03 -36.42
N ALA A 95 -24.00 29.70 -37.50
CA ALA A 95 -22.79 28.87 -37.42
C ALA A 95 -21.69 29.53 -36.57
N ALA A 96 -21.52 30.85 -36.68
CA ALA A 96 -20.54 31.61 -35.88
C ALA A 96 -20.89 31.60 -34.39
N SER A 97 -22.16 31.81 -34.03
CA SER A 97 -22.60 31.76 -32.62
C SER A 97 -22.50 30.36 -32.02
N LEU A 98 -22.76 29.31 -32.78
CA LEU A 98 -22.58 27.93 -32.32
C LEU A 98 -21.09 27.57 -32.14
N ARG A 99 -20.20 28.11 -32.99
CA ARG A 99 -18.75 27.94 -32.82
C ARG A 99 -18.22 28.60 -31.54
N SER A 100 -18.72 29.76 -31.17
CA SER A 100 -18.32 30.39 -29.89
C SER A 100 -18.77 29.55 -28.70
N GLN A 101 -19.98 28.96 -28.76
CA GLN A 101 -20.43 28.01 -27.74
C GLN A 101 -19.58 26.74 -27.69
N LEU A 102 -19.17 26.21 -28.85
CA LEU A 102 -18.28 25.06 -28.93
C LEU A 102 -16.94 25.35 -28.23
N PHE A 103 -16.37 26.53 -28.47
CA PHE A 103 -15.15 26.98 -27.79
C PHE A 103 -15.30 27.00 -26.25
N LEU A 104 -16.43 27.49 -25.73
CA LEU A 104 -16.70 27.49 -24.28
C LEU A 104 -16.82 26.06 -23.71
N VAL A 105 -17.42 25.14 -24.47
CA VAL A 105 -17.48 23.71 -24.10
C VAL A 105 -16.08 23.11 -24.07
N ASP A 106 -15.25 23.40 -25.07
CA ASP A 106 -13.87 22.89 -25.13
C ASP A 106 -13.00 23.45 -24.00
N ALA A 107 -13.15 24.72 -23.64
CA ALA A 107 -12.49 25.32 -22.48
C ALA A 107 -12.92 24.62 -21.16
N SER A 108 -14.22 24.33 -21.01
CA SER A 108 -14.76 23.61 -19.85
C SER A 108 -14.22 22.18 -19.77
N ARG A 109 -14.08 21.50 -20.91
CA ARG A 109 -13.46 20.17 -21.01
C ARG A 109 -11.98 20.20 -20.63
N LEU A 110 -11.23 21.20 -21.08
CA LEU A 110 -9.83 21.37 -20.67
C LEU A 110 -9.71 21.58 -19.16
N GLN A 111 -10.58 22.42 -18.58
CA GLN A 111 -10.61 22.62 -17.13
C GLN A 111 -10.91 21.32 -16.38
N LEU A 112 -11.83 20.50 -16.89
CA LEU A 112 -12.16 19.21 -16.30
C LEU A 112 -10.97 18.22 -16.41
N ASP A 113 -10.27 18.18 -17.54
CA ASP A 113 -9.06 17.37 -17.72
C ASP A 113 -7.97 17.74 -16.70
N ILE A 114 -7.72 19.04 -16.50
CA ILE A 114 -6.78 19.54 -15.49
C ILE A 114 -7.19 19.07 -14.08
N LYS A 115 -8.48 19.17 -13.73
CA LYS A 115 -9.00 18.70 -12.44
C LYS A 115 -8.81 17.20 -12.26
N GLN A 116 -9.17 16.40 -13.26
CA GLN A 116 -9.04 14.94 -13.22
C GLN A 116 -7.58 14.51 -13.09
N ARG A 117 -6.66 15.09 -13.89
CA ARG A 117 -5.22 14.85 -13.80
C ARG A 117 -4.64 15.27 -12.45
N GLY A 118 -5.11 16.39 -11.90
CA GLY A 118 -4.76 16.84 -10.56
C GLY A 118 -5.09 15.81 -9.48
N LEU A 119 -6.30 15.24 -9.51
CA LEU A 119 -6.73 14.19 -8.57
C LEU A 119 -5.88 12.90 -8.72
N ILE A 120 -5.55 12.50 -9.95
CA ILE A 120 -4.70 11.34 -10.21
C ILE A 120 -3.29 11.59 -9.64
N HIS A 121 -2.72 12.77 -9.88
CA HIS A 121 -1.39 13.13 -9.40
C HIS A 121 -1.34 13.21 -7.87
N GLU A 122 -2.34 13.82 -7.24
CA GLU A 122 -2.47 13.89 -5.77
C GLU A 122 -2.57 12.49 -5.15
N SER A 123 -3.35 11.60 -5.77
CA SER A 123 -3.51 10.21 -5.33
C SER A 123 -2.19 9.43 -5.44
N ASN A 124 -1.49 9.55 -6.57
CA ASN A 124 -0.18 8.93 -6.77
C ASN A 124 0.85 9.42 -5.75
N ARG A 125 0.84 10.73 -5.44
CA ARG A 125 1.72 11.30 -4.41
C ARG A 125 1.38 10.77 -3.01
N ALA A 126 0.10 10.63 -2.69
CA ALA A 126 -0.34 10.07 -1.41
C ALA A 126 0.11 8.61 -1.25
N LEU A 127 -0.07 7.78 -2.29
CA LEU A 127 0.39 6.39 -2.32
C LEU A 127 1.91 6.28 -2.20
N PHE A 128 2.66 7.10 -2.95
CA PHE A 128 4.11 7.16 -2.88
C PHE A 128 4.62 7.54 -1.49
N THR A 129 4.01 8.56 -0.88
CA THR A 129 4.37 9.03 0.47
C THR A 129 4.10 7.94 1.51
N ALA A 130 2.92 7.30 1.46
CA ALA A 130 2.57 6.21 2.36
C ALA A 130 3.52 5.01 2.20
N HIS A 131 3.87 4.67 0.96
CA HIS A 131 4.85 3.61 0.66
C HIS A 131 6.21 3.91 1.29
N ASN A 132 6.76 5.11 1.08
CA ASN A 132 8.07 5.46 1.63
C ASN A 132 8.07 5.55 3.16
N ARG A 133 6.99 6.06 3.77
CA ARG A 133 6.82 6.06 5.23
C ARG A 133 6.75 4.65 5.78
N GLY A 134 6.02 3.74 5.13
CA GLY A 134 5.98 2.32 5.47
C GLY A 134 7.38 1.70 5.48
N ARG A 135 8.17 1.93 4.43
CA ARG A 135 9.56 1.42 4.33
C ARG A 135 10.45 1.99 5.43
N ALA A 136 10.41 3.31 5.64
CA ALA A 136 11.21 3.97 6.67
C ALA A 136 10.87 3.44 8.07
N GLN A 137 9.58 3.22 8.36
CA GLN A 137 9.14 2.67 9.65
C GLN A 137 9.56 1.21 9.83
N ILE A 138 9.45 0.37 8.78
CA ILE A 138 9.94 -1.02 8.81
C ILE A 138 11.44 -1.05 9.10
N GLN A 139 12.23 -0.22 8.40
CA GLN A 139 13.67 -0.13 8.62
C GLN A 139 14.00 0.36 10.03
N LYS A 140 13.34 1.42 10.51
CA LYS A 140 13.52 1.95 11.85
C LYS A 140 13.18 0.92 12.93
N ASN A 141 12.07 0.20 12.77
CA ASN A 141 11.66 -0.85 13.71
C ASN A 141 12.66 -2.02 13.72
N LEU A 142 13.22 -2.42 12.57
CA LEU A 142 14.27 -3.44 12.52
C LEU A 142 15.55 -2.99 13.23
N GLN A 143 15.99 -1.75 12.98
CA GLN A 143 17.19 -1.19 13.59
C GLN A 143 17.04 -1.01 15.11
N ALA A 144 15.88 -0.54 15.57
CA ALA A 144 15.59 -0.33 16.99
C ALA A 144 15.60 -1.63 17.81
N THR A 145 15.32 -2.77 17.17
CA THR A 145 15.31 -4.08 17.82
C THR A 145 16.66 -4.79 17.75
N SER A 146 17.59 -4.29 16.94
CA SER A 146 18.97 -4.78 16.94
C SER A 146 19.64 -4.39 18.26
N SER A 147 20.22 -5.38 18.95
CA SER A 147 20.91 -5.24 20.23
C SER A 147 22.27 -5.92 20.20
N VAL A 148 23.04 -5.80 21.30
CA VAL A 148 24.33 -6.48 21.46
C VAL A 148 24.19 -8.00 21.38
N PHE A 149 23.06 -8.56 21.82
CA PHE A 149 22.82 -10.01 21.87
C PHE A 149 22.07 -10.55 20.64
N LEU A 150 21.37 -9.69 19.91
CA LEU A 150 20.60 -10.06 18.71
C LEU A 150 20.82 -9.00 17.62
N GLN A 151 21.52 -9.39 16.56
CA GLN A 151 21.73 -8.52 15.41
C GLN A 151 20.64 -8.77 14.38
N LEU A 152 19.87 -7.72 14.06
CA LEU A 152 18.90 -7.74 12.97
C LEU A 152 19.44 -6.93 11.80
N LYS A 153 19.63 -7.58 10.65
CA LYS A 153 20.15 -6.94 9.44
C LYS A 153 19.11 -6.98 8.34
N LEU A 154 18.66 -5.82 7.90
CA LEU A 154 17.79 -5.70 6.74
C LEU A 154 18.62 -5.97 5.47
N LYS A 155 18.27 -7.02 4.72
CA LYS A 155 18.94 -7.35 3.44
C LYS A 155 18.34 -6.55 2.30
N ASN A 156 17.02 -6.52 2.21
CA ASN A 156 16.31 -5.71 1.21
C ASN A 156 14.89 -5.38 1.63
N ILE A 157 14.34 -4.31 1.05
CA ILE A 157 12.91 -4.04 1.00
C ILE A 157 12.55 -3.85 -0.47
N ARG A 158 11.66 -4.71 -0.96
CA ARG A 158 11.13 -4.73 -2.33
C ARG A 158 9.68 -4.25 -2.34
N GLY A 159 9.19 -3.99 -3.55
CA GLY A 159 7.90 -3.38 -3.81
C GLY A 159 8.04 -1.99 -4.41
N SER A 160 7.17 -1.69 -5.37
CA SER A 160 7.03 -0.36 -5.98
C SER A 160 5.81 0.35 -5.41
N ALA A 161 5.89 1.67 -5.27
CA ALA A 161 4.70 2.46 -4.98
C ALA A 161 3.69 2.28 -6.14
N PRO A 162 2.45 1.84 -5.86
CA PRO A 162 1.45 1.72 -6.90
C PRO A 162 1.02 3.10 -7.39
N GLN A 163 0.66 3.18 -8.66
CA GLN A 163 -0.10 4.31 -9.19
C GLN A 163 -1.59 4.01 -9.05
N LEU A 164 -2.41 5.06 -9.07
CA LEU A 164 -3.86 4.95 -9.05
C LEU A 164 -4.31 4.09 -10.23
N ALA A 165 -4.95 2.96 -9.93
CA ALA A 165 -5.29 1.92 -10.88
C ALA A 165 -6.56 2.26 -11.68
N VAL A 166 -6.52 3.39 -12.41
CA VAL A 166 -7.59 3.88 -13.28
C VAL A 166 -7.09 4.06 -14.70
N ARG A 167 -7.99 3.94 -15.67
CA ARG A 167 -7.71 4.18 -17.08
C ARG A 167 -8.81 5.03 -17.71
N PRO A 168 -8.47 5.89 -18.70
CA PRO A 168 -9.48 6.52 -19.52
C PRO A 168 -10.18 5.45 -20.38
N ASP A 169 -11.49 5.53 -20.52
CA ASP A 169 -12.25 4.60 -21.38
C ASP A 169 -11.96 4.81 -22.88
N TYR A 170 -11.64 6.06 -23.26
CA TYR A 170 -11.27 6.46 -24.61
C TYR A 170 -10.29 7.63 -24.57
N PRO A 171 -9.30 7.72 -25.49
CA PRO A 171 -8.37 8.85 -25.56
C PRO A 171 -9.11 10.13 -25.96
N ASP A 172 -9.29 11.04 -25.00
CA ASP A 172 -10.07 12.27 -25.17
C ASP A 172 -9.64 13.36 -24.17
N ILE A 173 -10.05 14.61 -24.42
CA ILE A 173 -9.90 15.71 -23.47
C ILE A 173 -11.04 15.61 -22.45
N ALA A 174 -10.71 15.43 -21.17
CA ALA A 174 -11.64 15.02 -20.10
C ALA A 174 -12.34 13.67 -20.39
N PRO A 175 -11.59 12.57 -20.33
CA PRO A 175 -12.16 11.24 -20.53
C PRO A 175 -13.02 10.84 -19.31
N THR A 176 -13.87 9.85 -19.53
CA THR A 176 -14.45 9.08 -18.42
C THR A 176 -13.40 8.09 -17.95
N TYR A 177 -13.26 7.95 -16.63
CA TYR A 177 -12.31 7.00 -16.04
C TYR A 177 -13.04 5.78 -15.51
N SER A 178 -12.48 4.60 -15.78
CA SER A 178 -12.88 3.34 -15.16
C SER A 178 -11.72 2.73 -14.40
N THR A 179 -12.02 1.85 -13.45
CA THR A 179 -10.99 1.06 -12.77
C THR A 179 -10.46 0.00 -13.72
N VAL A 180 -9.16 -0.25 -13.66
CA VAL A 180 -8.51 -1.31 -14.46
C VAL A 180 -9.00 -2.70 -14.06
N SER A 181 -8.88 -3.66 -14.97
CA SER A 181 -9.05 -5.08 -14.62
C SER A 181 -8.03 -5.49 -13.56
N ASN A 182 -8.43 -6.33 -12.61
CA ASN A 182 -7.60 -6.68 -11.44
C ASN A 182 -7.20 -5.46 -10.58
N PHE A 183 -8.11 -4.49 -10.44
CA PHE A 183 -7.93 -3.27 -9.64
C PHE A 183 -7.27 -3.55 -8.28
N SER A 184 -7.77 -4.54 -7.53
CA SER A 184 -7.24 -4.86 -6.20
C SER A 184 -5.74 -5.19 -6.23
N THR A 185 -5.26 -5.89 -7.26
CA THR A 185 -3.83 -6.23 -7.37
C THR A 185 -3.00 -5.03 -7.80
N GLN A 186 -3.45 -4.26 -8.80
CA GLN A 186 -2.69 -3.11 -9.32
C GLN A 186 -2.66 -1.93 -8.35
N GLN A 187 -3.75 -1.73 -7.61
CA GLN A 187 -3.87 -0.69 -6.60
C GLN A 187 -3.10 -1.05 -5.32
N ALA A 188 -2.71 -2.32 -5.13
CA ALA A 188 -2.13 -2.79 -3.88
C ALA A 188 -0.83 -2.05 -3.52
N LEU A 189 -0.80 -1.49 -2.32
CA LEU A 189 0.41 -0.97 -1.70
C LEU A 189 1.07 -2.15 -0.99
N ALA A 190 2.03 -2.76 -1.68
CA ALA A 190 2.75 -3.94 -1.23
C ALA A 190 4.16 -3.58 -0.75
N HIS A 191 4.54 -4.19 0.37
CA HIS A 191 5.88 -4.20 0.91
C HIS A 191 6.35 -5.63 1.10
N GLU A 192 7.52 -5.93 0.57
CA GLU A 192 8.23 -7.18 0.80
C GLU A 192 9.54 -6.82 1.50
N TRP A 193 9.88 -7.48 2.60
CA TRP A 193 11.12 -7.23 3.30
C TRP A 193 11.80 -8.53 3.69
N HIS A 194 13.11 -8.56 3.44
CA HIS A 194 13.98 -9.66 3.82
C HIS A 194 14.97 -9.16 4.86
N TYR A 195 15.04 -9.85 5.98
CA TYR A 195 15.99 -9.56 7.04
C TYR A 195 16.62 -10.85 7.56
N SER A 196 17.82 -10.75 8.09
CA SER A 196 18.42 -11.82 8.88
C SER A 196 18.49 -11.46 10.36
N ALA A 197 18.37 -12.49 11.19
CA ALA A 197 18.63 -12.43 12.61
C ALA A 197 19.86 -13.29 12.91
N ALA A 198 20.84 -12.71 13.58
CA ALA A 198 22.02 -13.41 14.03
C ALA A 198 22.25 -13.19 15.52
N VAL A 199 22.85 -14.18 16.18
CA VAL A 199 23.30 -14.04 17.56
C VAL A 199 24.41 -12.99 17.59
N GLY A 200 24.28 -12.00 18.47
CA GLY A 200 25.27 -10.96 18.64
C GLY A 200 26.44 -11.39 19.55
N THR A 201 27.50 -10.60 19.54
CA THR A 201 28.69 -10.82 20.37
C THR A 201 28.37 -10.58 21.86
N PRO A 202 28.85 -11.43 22.79
CA PRO A 202 29.85 -12.48 22.60
C PRO A 202 29.28 -13.88 22.30
N PHE A 203 27.96 -14.07 22.35
CA PHE A 203 27.35 -15.40 22.18
C PHE A 203 27.52 -15.99 20.78
N SER A 204 27.77 -15.14 19.78
CA SER A 204 28.08 -15.54 18.41
C SER A 204 29.26 -16.52 18.28
N TYR A 205 30.22 -16.50 19.21
CA TYR A 205 31.34 -17.45 19.23
C TYR A 205 30.91 -18.87 19.60
N PHE A 206 29.88 -19.01 20.45
CA PHE A 206 29.40 -20.30 20.94
C PHE A 206 28.23 -20.83 20.11
N LEU A 207 27.42 -19.93 19.54
CA LEU A 207 26.23 -20.23 18.77
C LEU A 207 26.24 -19.45 17.45
N PRO A 208 27.06 -19.87 16.47
CA PRO A 208 27.00 -19.29 15.14
C PRO A 208 25.65 -19.68 14.50
N GLY A 209 24.84 -18.68 14.19
CA GLY A 209 23.55 -18.88 13.53
C GLY A 209 23.07 -17.59 12.89
N GLU A 210 22.74 -17.67 11.60
CA GLU A 210 22.04 -16.63 10.87
C GLU A 210 20.73 -17.21 10.34
N PHE A 211 19.61 -16.61 10.71
CA PHE A 211 18.28 -17.01 10.27
C PHE A 211 17.72 -15.96 9.34
N GLU A 212 17.28 -16.37 8.15
CA GLU A 212 16.66 -15.48 7.19
C GLU A 212 15.14 -15.52 7.26
N PHE A 213 14.53 -14.34 7.19
CA PHE A 213 13.08 -14.18 7.18
C PHE A 213 12.66 -13.36 5.98
N LYS A 214 11.67 -13.87 5.25
CA LYS A 214 11.03 -13.20 4.11
C LYS A 214 9.58 -12.94 4.45
N LYS A 215 9.20 -11.68 4.47
CA LYS A 215 7.86 -11.24 4.88
C LYS A 215 7.29 -10.31 3.83
N ALA A 216 5.97 -10.34 3.70
CA ALA A 216 5.25 -9.48 2.79
C ALA A 216 3.95 -9.00 3.42
N CYS A 217 3.52 -7.80 3.06
CA CYS A 217 2.21 -7.28 3.41
C CYS A 217 1.72 -6.37 2.29
N ALA A 218 0.43 -6.48 1.97
CA ALA A 218 -0.20 -5.71 0.92
C ALA A 218 -1.57 -5.22 1.38
N VAL A 219 -1.83 -3.94 1.14
CA VAL A 219 -3.14 -3.32 1.40
C VAL A 219 -3.63 -2.70 0.11
N SER A 220 -4.86 -3.01 -0.28
CA SER A 220 -5.50 -2.47 -1.47
C SER A 220 -6.85 -1.85 -1.14
N LEU A 221 -7.55 -1.37 -2.16
CA LEU A 221 -8.90 -0.86 -2.07
C LEU A 221 -9.89 -1.88 -2.64
N LYS A 222 -10.96 -2.13 -1.90
CA LYS A 222 -12.13 -2.87 -2.38
C LYS A 222 -13.34 -1.96 -2.35
N LYS A 223 -14.20 -2.09 -3.35
CA LYS A 223 -15.48 -1.41 -3.37
C LYS A 223 -16.49 -2.21 -2.55
N GLU A 224 -16.97 -1.63 -1.46
CA GLU A 224 -18.03 -2.19 -0.62
C GLU A 224 -19.30 -1.36 -0.83
N LEU A 225 -20.30 -1.96 -1.50
CA LEU A 225 -21.57 -1.35 -1.91
C LEU A 225 -21.38 -0.09 -2.79
N VAL A 226 -20.99 1.02 -2.18
CA VAL A 226 -20.83 2.33 -2.81
C VAL A 226 -19.47 2.97 -2.47
N LYS A 227 -18.83 2.57 -1.37
CA LYS A 227 -17.64 3.22 -0.82
C LYS A 227 -16.39 2.37 -1.05
N TRP A 228 -15.25 3.02 -1.25
CA TRP A 228 -13.96 2.35 -1.28
C TRP A 228 -13.41 2.20 0.13
N SER A 229 -13.16 0.97 0.55
CA SER A 229 -12.57 0.65 1.85
C SER A 229 -11.23 -0.08 1.67
N PRO A 230 -10.25 0.20 2.53
CA PRO A 230 -8.96 -0.49 2.48
C PRO A 230 -9.12 -1.93 2.96
N GLN A 231 -8.62 -2.87 2.17
CA GLN A 231 -8.61 -4.29 2.48
C GLN A 231 -7.19 -4.83 2.46
N ILE A 232 -6.84 -5.61 3.48
CA ILE A 232 -5.56 -6.33 3.54
C ILE A 232 -5.65 -7.55 2.62
N ILE A 233 -4.72 -7.67 1.67
CA ILE A 233 -4.65 -8.82 0.78
C ILE A 233 -3.79 -9.89 1.46
N ARG A 234 -4.38 -11.07 1.67
CA ARG A 234 -3.64 -12.25 2.13
C ARG A 234 -3.14 -13.04 0.92
N GLY A 235 -1.83 -13.31 0.85
CA GLY A 235 -1.32 -14.51 0.16
C GLY A 235 -0.83 -14.44 -1.29
N ASN A 236 -0.84 -13.31 -2.01
CA ASN A 236 -0.44 -13.30 -3.44
C ASN A 236 0.83 -12.51 -3.81
N PHE A 237 1.47 -11.82 -2.86
CA PHE A 237 2.66 -10.98 -3.11
C PHE A 237 3.98 -11.56 -2.58
N SER A 238 4.07 -12.88 -2.39
CA SER A 238 5.33 -13.59 -2.09
C SER A 238 5.08 -15.09 -2.07
N TRP A 239 5.84 -15.83 -2.86
CA TRP A 239 5.85 -17.29 -2.84
C TRP A 239 6.32 -17.76 -1.45
N LYS A 240 5.47 -18.49 -0.73
CA LYS A 240 5.78 -19.22 0.53
C LYS A 240 6.14 -18.39 1.79
N SER A 241 5.53 -17.24 2.03
CA SER A 241 5.33 -16.80 3.42
C SER A 241 3.86 -16.53 3.70
N VAL A 242 3.21 -17.62 4.09
CA VAL A 242 1.86 -17.67 4.63
C VAL A 242 1.81 -16.80 5.88
N TRP A 243 0.67 -16.13 6.05
CA TRP A 243 0.26 -15.44 7.26
C TRP A 243 0.37 -16.34 8.48
#